data_AF-A0A1G8YJX1-F1
#
_entry.id   AF-A0A1G8YJX1-F1
#
_cell.length_a   1.000
_cell.length_b   1.000
_cell.length_c   1.000
_cell.angle_alpha   90.00
_cell.angle_beta   90.00
_cell.angle_gamma   90.00
#
_symmetry.space_group_name_H-M   'P 1'
#
loop_
_entity.id
_entity.type
_entity.pdbx_description
1 polymer ?
#
loop_
_entity_poly.entity_id
_entity_poly.type
_entity_poly.pdbx_seq_one_letter_code
_entity_poly.pdbx_strand_id
1 'polypeptide(L)'
;MASETETAAHGTAHGAADAAHGGAEAVGMPQLDFSTFPNQIFWLAVALVVLYLILSRLALPRIASVLAERSGTITGDLEKAEELKRKAVEAEETYQKALADARAEAQRVIAEAKAELQREIDEATAKADAEIAARAAESEKAIAEIRASALENVRAVAEEVAREVVALLGGKADPKAIAEAVSAKIGGTRA
;
A
#
# COMPACT_ATOMS: atom_id res chain seq x y z
N MET A 1 -39.23 64.89 70.63
CA MET A 1 -39.74 66.27 70.59
C MET A 1 -39.73 66.66 69.13
N ALA A 2 -40.86 66.65 68.39
CA ALA A 2 -41.93 67.66 68.39
C ALA A 2 -41.32 69.08 68.30
N SER A 3 -41.66 70.00 67.39
CA SER A 3 -42.76 70.20 66.44
C SER A 3 -42.43 71.48 65.63
N GLU A 4 -43.26 71.82 64.62
CA GLU A 4 -43.50 73.15 63.98
C GLU A 4 -42.63 73.49 62.73
N THR A 5 -43.14 73.35 61.48
CA THR A 5 -43.93 74.30 60.61
C THR A 5 -43.16 75.57 60.24
N GLU A 6 -43.03 76.10 59.01
CA GLU A 6 -43.96 76.26 57.87
C GLU A 6 -43.21 76.83 56.62
N THR A 7 -43.73 76.55 55.41
CA THR A 7 -44.04 77.46 54.27
C THR A 7 -42.98 78.27 53.46
N ALA A 8 -43.16 78.16 52.13
CA ALA A 8 -43.05 79.19 51.06
C ALA A 8 -41.80 79.37 50.18
N ALA A 9 -42.04 79.07 48.89
CA ALA A 9 -42.06 80.02 47.76
C ALA A 9 -40.81 80.20 46.86
N HIS A 10 -41.01 79.69 45.64
CA HIS A 10 -40.57 80.17 44.34
C HIS A 10 -40.75 81.69 44.11
N GLY A 11 -39.91 82.28 43.24
CA GLY A 11 -40.22 83.51 42.50
C GLY A 11 -38.97 84.30 42.05
N THR A 12 -38.45 84.06 40.85
CA THR A 12 -38.70 84.83 39.59
C THR A 12 -37.94 86.16 39.46
N ALA A 13 -37.18 86.29 38.36
CA ALA A 13 -37.29 87.34 37.32
C ALA A 13 -35.91 87.57 36.65
N HIS A 14 -35.76 87.98 35.40
CA HIS A 14 -36.54 88.00 34.17
C HIS A 14 -35.62 88.68 33.13
N GLY A 15 -35.79 88.37 31.85
CA GLY A 15 -35.11 89.09 30.76
C GLY A 15 -35.91 88.94 29.47
N ALA A 16 -37.01 89.71 29.36
CA ALA A 16 -37.71 90.04 28.12
C ALA A 16 -36.78 90.85 27.17
N ALA A 17 -37.00 91.01 25.87
CA ALA A 17 -38.19 91.02 25.02
C ALA A 17 -37.77 90.56 23.59
N ASP A 18 -38.62 90.25 22.61
CA ASP A 18 -39.79 91.01 22.19
C ASP A 18 -40.70 90.11 21.31
N ALA A 19 -42.00 90.35 21.42
CA ALA A 19 -43.05 89.63 20.73
C ALA A 19 -43.62 90.48 19.60
N ALA A 20 -43.93 89.85 18.46
CA ALA A 20 -44.92 90.37 17.53
C ALA A 20 -45.88 89.25 17.14
N HIS A 21 -47.09 89.29 17.70
CA HIS A 21 -48.23 88.43 17.37
C HIS A 21 -49.06 89.05 16.24
N GLY A 22 -49.58 88.21 15.35
CA GLY A 22 -50.63 88.60 14.40
C GLY A 22 -51.44 87.39 13.93
N GLY A 23 -52.71 87.33 14.35
CA GLY A 23 -53.78 86.59 13.66
C GLY A 23 -54.15 85.22 14.22
N ALA A 24 -55.09 85.19 15.16
CA ALA A 24 -55.77 83.98 15.62
C ALA A 24 -56.96 83.65 14.69
N GLU A 25 -56.91 82.50 14.03
CA GLU A 25 -58.09 81.73 13.60
C GLU A 25 -57.89 80.27 14.02
N ALA A 26 -58.93 79.70 14.64
CA ALA A 26 -59.14 78.30 15.03
C ALA A 26 -57.88 77.40 15.07
N VAL A 27 -57.16 77.45 16.19
CA VAL A 27 -56.06 76.53 16.53
C VAL A 27 -56.61 75.12 16.73
N GLY A 28 -56.83 74.42 15.63
CA GLY A 28 -56.61 72.97 15.58
C GLY A 28 -55.16 72.73 15.98
N MET A 29 -54.91 71.66 16.75
CA MET A 29 -53.59 71.36 17.33
C MET A 29 -52.44 71.77 16.39
N PRO A 30 -51.48 72.60 16.83
CA PRO A 30 -50.44 73.17 15.95
C PRO A 30 -49.57 72.12 15.23
N GLN A 31 -49.67 70.84 15.58
CA GLN A 31 -49.08 69.72 14.83
C GLN A 31 -49.82 69.35 13.53
N LEU A 32 -51.05 69.81 13.29
CA LEU A 32 -51.88 69.44 12.12
C LEU A 32 -52.09 70.60 11.13
N ASP A 33 -51.16 71.57 11.10
CA ASP A 33 -51.19 72.64 10.11
C ASP A 33 -50.65 72.17 8.74
N PHE A 34 -51.59 71.84 7.85
CA PHE A 34 -51.34 71.36 6.49
C PHE A 34 -50.58 72.35 5.59
N SER A 35 -50.48 73.63 5.96
CA SER A 35 -49.75 74.62 5.17
C SER A 35 -48.23 74.35 5.12
N THR A 36 -47.69 73.66 6.12
CA THR A 36 -46.26 73.32 6.21
C THR A 36 -45.89 71.98 5.55
N PHE A 37 -46.89 71.15 5.25
CA PHE A 37 -46.72 69.78 4.74
C PHE A 37 -46.03 69.73 3.37
N PRO A 38 -46.34 70.60 2.39
CA PRO A 38 -45.67 70.55 1.08
C PRO A 38 -44.15 70.72 1.15
N ASN A 39 -43.66 71.62 2.02
CA ASN A 39 -42.23 71.83 2.22
C ASN A 39 -41.56 70.63 2.92
N GLN A 40 -42.21 70.06 3.94
CA GLN A 40 -41.73 68.85 4.60
C GLN A 40 -41.69 67.65 3.65
N ILE A 41 -42.73 67.46 2.84
CA ILE A 41 -42.81 66.40 1.83
C ILE A 41 -41.74 66.59 0.75
N PHE A 42 -41.47 67.83 0.32
CA PHE A 42 -40.41 68.12 -0.64
C PHE A 42 -39.04 67.71 -0.10
N TRP A 43 -38.67 68.15 1.10
CA TRP A 43 -37.39 67.76 1.70
C TRP A 43 -37.30 66.28 2.05
N LEU A 44 -38.41 65.66 2.45
CA LEU A 44 -38.50 64.21 2.64
C LEU A 44 -38.26 63.46 1.33
N ALA A 45 -38.85 63.91 0.21
CA ALA A 45 -38.61 63.33 -1.10
C ALA A 45 -37.15 63.51 -1.54
N VAL A 46 -36.57 64.70 -1.34
CA VAL A 46 -35.14 64.95 -1.63
C VAL A 46 -34.24 64.04 -0.79
N ALA A 47 -34.48 63.93 0.51
CA ALA A 47 -33.71 63.05 1.40
C ALA A 47 -33.87 61.57 1.03
N LEU A 48 -35.07 61.13 0.66
CA LEU A 48 -35.34 59.78 0.18
C LEU A 48 -34.58 59.48 -1.11
N VAL A 49 -34.58 60.41 -2.08
CA VAL A 49 -33.84 60.26 -3.34
C VAL A 49 -32.33 60.20 -3.08
N VAL A 50 -31.79 61.09 -2.23
CA VAL A 50 -30.37 61.06 -1.86
C VAL A 50 -30.00 59.74 -1.17
N LEU A 51 -30.82 59.27 -0.21
CA LEU A 51 -30.63 57.99 0.45
C LEU A 51 -30.68 56.82 -0.55
N TYR A 52 -31.65 56.83 -1.46
CA TYR A 52 -31.79 55.83 -2.52
C TYR A 52 -30.55 55.78 -3.42
N LEU A 53 -30.01 56.93 -3.81
CA LEU A 53 -28.78 57.01 -4.61
C LEU A 53 -27.57 56.47 -3.84
N ILE A 54 -27.44 56.77 -2.55
CA ILE A 54 -26.37 56.23 -1.71
C ILE A 54 -26.48 54.71 -1.58
N LEU A 55 -27.68 54.18 -1.31
CA LEU A 55 -27.89 52.74 -1.17
C LEU A 55 -27.65 52.00 -2.49
N SER A 56 -28.23 52.49 -3.58
CA SER A 56 -28.10 51.86 -4.90
C SER A 56 -26.68 51.93 -5.46
N ARG A 57 -25.97 53.03 -5.24
CA ARG A 57 -24.65 53.25 -5.84
C ARG A 57 -23.48 52.82 -4.96
N LEU A 58 -23.68 52.72 -3.64
CA LEU A 58 -22.61 52.45 -2.68
C LEU A 58 -22.86 51.21 -1.82
N ALA A 59 -24.00 51.12 -1.13
CA ALA A 59 -24.25 50.03 -0.18
C ALA A 59 -24.49 48.67 -0.88
N LEU A 60 -25.42 48.62 -1.85
CA LEU A 60 -25.73 47.40 -2.59
C LEU A 60 -24.54 46.81 -3.37
N PRO A 61 -23.76 47.60 -4.14
CA PRO A 61 -22.62 47.02 -4.87
C PRO A 61 -21.53 46.47 -3.94
N ARG A 62 -21.32 47.06 -2.75
CA ARG A 62 -20.36 46.55 -1.76
C ARG A 62 -20.80 45.21 -1.16
N ILE A 63 -22.09 45.03 -0.90
CA ILE A 63 -22.63 43.76 -0.39
C ILE A 63 -22.56 42.70 -1.50
N ALA A 64 -22.93 43.07 -2.74
CA ALA A 64 -22.85 42.18 -3.89
C ALA A 64 -21.42 41.69 -4.16
N SER A 65 -20.40 42.55 -4.02
CA SER A 65 -19.01 42.15 -4.22
C SER A 65 -18.54 41.13 -3.18
N VAL A 66 -18.90 41.31 -1.90
CA VAL A 66 -18.54 40.35 -0.83
C VAL A 66 -19.24 39.00 -1.04
N LEU A 67 -20.52 39.04 -1.45
CA LEU A 67 -21.24 37.81 -1.75
C LEU A 67 -20.63 37.07 -2.94
N ALA A 68 -20.29 37.80 -4.02
CA ALA A 68 -19.62 37.23 -5.19
C ALA A 68 -18.25 36.64 -4.86
N GLU A 69 -17.44 37.31 -4.03
CA GLU A 69 -16.14 36.80 -3.58
C GLU A 69 -16.28 35.50 -2.77
N ARG A 70 -17.25 35.45 -1.83
CA ARG A 70 -17.54 34.24 -1.06
C ARG A 70 -18.03 33.11 -1.94
N SER A 71 -18.99 33.37 -2.83
CA SER A 71 -19.47 32.36 -3.78
C SER A 71 -18.35 31.86 -4.68
N GLY A 72 -17.50 32.75 -5.20
CA GLY A 72 -16.35 32.38 -6.01
C GLY A 72 -15.32 31.53 -5.26
N THR A 73 -15.07 31.85 -3.99
CA THR A 73 -14.16 31.07 -3.13
C THR A 73 -14.73 29.68 -2.87
N ILE A 74 -16.02 29.57 -2.51
CA ILE A 74 -16.68 28.29 -2.26
C ILE A 74 -16.67 27.42 -3.52
N THR A 75 -17.02 27.97 -4.68
CA THR A 75 -16.98 27.25 -5.95
C THR A 75 -15.56 26.81 -6.28
N GLY A 76 -14.58 27.69 -6.16
CA GLY A 76 -13.18 27.36 -6.43
C GLY A 76 -12.63 26.28 -5.48
N ASP A 77 -13.02 26.30 -4.20
CA ASP A 77 -12.61 25.29 -3.23
C ASP A 77 -13.31 23.95 -3.47
N LEU A 78 -14.57 23.97 -3.91
CA LEU A 78 -15.30 22.77 -4.32
C LEU A 78 -14.66 22.13 -5.56
N GLU A 79 -14.36 22.91 -6.59
CA GLU A 79 -13.70 22.43 -7.81
C GLU A 79 -12.32 21.83 -7.50
N LYS A 80 -11.52 22.49 -6.65
CA LYS A 80 -10.23 21.94 -6.19
C LYS A 80 -10.42 20.64 -5.41
N ALA A 81 -11.42 20.57 -4.53
CA ALA A 81 -11.70 19.37 -3.75
C ALA A 81 -12.11 18.20 -4.66
N GLU A 82 -12.95 18.45 -5.66
CA GLU A 82 -13.34 17.46 -6.67
C GLU A 82 -12.16 17.02 -7.54
N GLU A 83 -11.30 17.95 -7.96
CA GLU A 83 -10.09 17.65 -8.71
C GLU A 83 -9.12 16.78 -7.90
N LEU A 84 -8.88 17.14 -6.64
CA LEU A 84 -8.03 16.37 -5.73
C LEU A 84 -8.61 14.98 -5.47
N LYS A 85 -9.94 14.88 -5.30
CA LYS A 85 -10.62 13.59 -5.15
C LYS A 85 -10.48 12.73 -6.40
N ARG A 86 -10.65 13.30 -7.59
CA ARG A 86 -10.46 12.58 -8.86
C ARG A 86 -9.02 12.08 -9.01
N LYS A 87 -8.03 12.95 -8.74
CA LYS A 87 -6.61 12.58 -8.76
C LYS A 87 -6.28 11.48 -7.75
N ALA A 88 -6.87 11.52 -6.56
CA ALA A 88 -6.67 10.48 -5.54
C ALA A 88 -7.23 9.13 -6.01
N VAL A 89 -8.43 9.10 -6.59
CA VAL A 89 -9.03 7.87 -7.13
C VAL A 89 -8.21 7.32 -8.30
N GLU A 90 -7.77 8.17 -9.23
CA GLU A 90 -6.93 7.76 -10.35
C GLU A 90 -5.56 7.21 -9.89
N ALA A 91 -4.96 7.85 -8.87
CA ALA A 91 -3.72 7.37 -8.26
C ALA A 91 -3.92 6.04 -7.54
N GLU A 92 -5.04 5.87 -6.83
CA GLU A 92 -5.40 4.61 -6.17
C GLU A 92 -5.58 3.49 -7.20
N GLU A 93 -6.33 3.74 -8.28
CA GLU A 93 -6.53 2.75 -9.34
C GLU A 93 -5.20 2.36 -10.01
N THR A 94 -4.36 3.33 -10.32
CA THR A 94 -3.02 3.10 -10.90
C THR A 94 -2.13 2.30 -9.94
N TYR A 95 -2.15 2.64 -8.65
CA TYR A 95 -1.39 1.92 -7.62
C TYR A 95 -1.88 0.47 -7.48
N GLN A 96 -3.19 0.26 -7.43
CA GLN A 96 -3.78 -1.08 -7.30
C GLN A 96 -3.48 -1.94 -8.53
N LYS A 97 -3.52 -1.34 -9.73
CA LYS A 97 -3.10 -2.00 -10.97
C LYS A 97 -1.62 -2.37 -10.95
N ALA A 98 -0.74 -1.44 -10.58
CA ALA A 98 0.70 -1.70 -10.46
C ALA A 98 0.99 -2.82 -9.43
N LEU A 99 0.26 -2.86 -8.32
CA LEU A 99 0.39 -3.91 -7.32
C LEU A 99 -0.09 -5.27 -7.83
N ALA A 100 -1.19 -5.31 -8.59
CA ALA A 100 -1.68 -6.53 -9.24
C ALA A 100 -0.69 -7.05 -10.28
N ASP A 101 -0.18 -6.16 -11.13
CA ASP A 101 0.81 -6.48 -12.17
C ASP A 101 2.11 -6.99 -11.54
N ALA A 102 2.61 -6.32 -10.48
CA ALA A 102 3.81 -6.76 -9.75
C ALA A 102 3.64 -8.15 -9.10
N ARG A 103 2.44 -8.44 -8.55
CA ARG A 103 2.13 -9.76 -8.00
C ARG A 103 2.06 -10.83 -9.09
N ALA A 104 1.44 -10.53 -10.22
CA ALA A 104 1.37 -11.44 -11.37
C ALA A 104 2.78 -11.74 -11.91
N GLU A 105 3.60 -10.70 -12.05
CA GLU A 105 4.99 -10.83 -12.50
C GLU A 105 5.83 -11.66 -11.53
N ALA A 106 5.72 -11.41 -10.22
CA ALA A 106 6.41 -12.22 -9.21
C ALA A 106 6.01 -13.70 -9.28
N GLN A 107 4.72 -14.00 -9.47
CA GLN A 107 4.25 -15.39 -9.64
C GLN A 107 4.80 -16.02 -10.92
N ARG A 108 4.86 -15.25 -12.01
CA ARG A 108 5.47 -15.71 -13.28
C ARG A 108 6.94 -16.05 -13.11
N VAL A 109 7.72 -15.16 -12.49
CA VAL A 109 9.14 -15.38 -12.21
C VAL A 109 9.35 -16.60 -11.31
N ILE A 110 8.52 -16.79 -10.28
CA ILE A 110 8.59 -17.96 -9.41
C ILE A 110 8.29 -19.25 -10.20
N ALA A 111 7.28 -19.23 -11.08
CA ALA A 111 6.93 -20.38 -11.89
C ALA A 111 8.04 -20.74 -12.89
N GLU A 112 8.61 -19.74 -13.56
CA GLU A 112 9.73 -19.90 -14.49
C GLU A 112 10.99 -20.44 -13.77
N ALA A 113 11.36 -19.84 -12.64
CA ALA A 113 12.49 -20.30 -11.84
C ALA A 113 12.32 -21.74 -11.33
N LYS A 114 11.10 -22.12 -10.93
CA LYS A 114 10.80 -23.51 -10.55
C LYS A 114 10.91 -24.48 -11.73
N ALA A 115 10.43 -24.07 -12.91
CA ALA A 115 10.51 -24.90 -14.11
C ALA A 115 11.97 -25.11 -14.53
N GLU A 116 12.78 -24.05 -14.51
CA GLU A 116 14.21 -24.13 -14.83
C GLU A 116 14.96 -24.99 -13.81
N LEU A 117 14.74 -24.74 -12.51
CA LEU A 117 15.34 -25.55 -11.44
C LEU A 117 14.99 -27.03 -11.57
N GLN A 118 13.73 -27.36 -11.91
CA GLN A 118 13.34 -28.75 -12.11
C GLN A 118 14.10 -29.38 -13.28
N ARG A 119 14.30 -28.66 -14.39
CA ARG A 119 15.10 -29.16 -15.51
C ARG A 119 16.56 -29.38 -15.13
N GLU A 120 17.15 -28.44 -14.40
CA GLU A 120 18.52 -28.59 -13.91
C GLU A 120 18.68 -29.79 -12.98
N ILE A 121 17.70 -30.00 -12.08
CA ILE A 121 17.67 -31.17 -11.19
C ILE A 121 17.58 -32.45 -12.00
N ASP A 122 16.65 -32.53 -12.96
CA ASP A 122 16.45 -33.72 -13.78
C ASP A 122 17.72 -34.05 -14.60
N GLU A 123 18.39 -33.04 -15.16
CA GLU A 123 19.65 -33.21 -15.89
C GLU A 123 20.79 -33.65 -14.97
N ALA A 124 20.92 -33.03 -13.79
CA ALA A 124 21.94 -33.39 -12.81
C ALA A 124 21.73 -34.81 -12.28
N THR A 125 20.49 -35.21 -12.01
CA THR A 125 20.14 -36.57 -11.60
C THR A 125 20.44 -37.57 -12.69
N ALA A 126 20.04 -37.31 -13.94
CA ALA A 126 20.33 -38.21 -15.07
C ALA A 126 21.85 -38.40 -15.27
N LYS A 127 22.64 -37.33 -15.12
CA LYS A 127 24.10 -37.40 -15.19
C LYS A 127 24.68 -38.20 -14.03
N ALA A 128 24.22 -37.95 -12.81
CA ALA A 128 24.68 -38.68 -11.62
C ALA A 128 24.36 -40.18 -11.74
N ASP A 129 23.17 -40.55 -12.21
CA ASP A 129 22.77 -41.93 -12.43
C ASP A 129 23.64 -42.62 -13.49
N ALA A 130 23.97 -41.90 -14.58
CA ALA A 130 24.87 -42.41 -15.61
C ALA A 130 26.30 -42.65 -15.08
N GLU A 131 26.83 -41.73 -14.27
CA GLU A 131 28.15 -41.86 -13.65
C GLU A 131 28.17 -43.02 -12.63
N ILE A 132 27.13 -43.15 -11.81
CA ILE A 132 26.97 -44.26 -10.86
C ILE A 132 26.92 -45.60 -11.61
N ALA A 133 26.13 -45.70 -12.67
CA ALA A 133 26.01 -46.91 -13.48
C ALA A 133 27.35 -47.29 -14.13
N ALA A 134 28.09 -46.32 -14.68
CA ALA A 134 29.40 -46.55 -15.26
C ALA A 134 30.39 -47.07 -14.20
N ARG A 135 30.42 -46.46 -13.01
CA ARG A 135 31.32 -46.86 -11.93
C ARG A 135 30.96 -48.20 -11.31
N ALA A 136 29.66 -48.53 -11.24
CA ALA A 136 29.19 -49.84 -10.84
C ALA A 136 29.67 -50.92 -11.82
N ALA A 137 29.50 -50.69 -13.13
CA ALA A 137 29.97 -51.61 -14.16
C ALA A 137 31.50 -51.80 -14.16
N GLU A 138 32.26 -50.73 -13.91
CA GLU A 138 33.72 -50.82 -13.73
C GLU A 138 34.09 -51.65 -12.50
N SER A 139 33.42 -51.40 -11.37
CA SER A 139 33.66 -52.13 -10.12
C SER A 139 33.29 -53.61 -10.25
N GLU A 140 32.20 -53.94 -10.95
CA GLU A 140 31.82 -55.32 -11.24
C GLU A 140 32.87 -56.05 -12.07
N LYS A 141 33.46 -55.39 -13.08
CA LYS A 141 34.57 -55.96 -13.87
C LYS A 141 35.79 -56.20 -13.00
N ALA A 142 36.18 -55.22 -12.18
CA ALA A 142 37.32 -55.36 -11.26
C ALA A 142 37.09 -56.50 -10.26
N ILE A 143 35.88 -56.63 -9.69
CA ILE A 143 35.52 -57.74 -8.80
C ILE A 143 35.58 -59.08 -9.53
N ALA A 144 35.10 -59.15 -10.78
CA ALA A 144 35.17 -60.38 -11.58
C ALA A 144 36.61 -60.80 -11.87
N GLU A 145 37.49 -59.85 -12.18
CA GLU A 145 38.92 -60.09 -12.39
C GLU A 145 39.62 -60.57 -11.11
N ILE A 146 39.36 -59.89 -9.98
CA ILE A 146 39.89 -60.31 -8.66
C ILE A 146 39.39 -61.72 -8.31
N ARG A 147 38.12 -62.05 -8.57
CA ARG A 147 37.58 -63.39 -8.34
C ARG A 147 38.26 -64.44 -9.22
N ALA A 148 38.50 -64.14 -10.49
CA ALA A 148 39.19 -65.04 -11.41
C ALA A 148 40.63 -65.29 -10.94
N SER A 149 41.38 -64.23 -10.60
CA SER A 149 42.74 -64.34 -10.08
C SER A 149 42.78 -65.07 -8.73
N ALA A 150 41.84 -64.82 -7.83
CA ALA A 150 41.76 -65.53 -6.55
C ALA A 150 41.52 -67.03 -6.75
N LEU A 151 40.65 -67.43 -7.69
CA LEU A 151 40.43 -68.84 -8.01
C LEU A 151 41.69 -69.52 -8.58
N GLU A 152 42.45 -68.82 -9.42
CA GLU A 152 43.73 -69.31 -9.95
C GLU A 152 44.77 -69.49 -8.83
N ASN A 153 44.92 -68.48 -7.96
CA ASN A 153 45.81 -68.56 -6.81
C ASN A 153 45.42 -69.69 -5.84
N VAL A 154 44.13 -69.87 -5.57
CA VAL A 154 43.64 -70.99 -4.74
C VAL A 154 43.98 -72.34 -5.37
N ARG A 155 43.85 -72.48 -6.70
CA ARG A 155 44.24 -73.71 -7.40
C ARG A 155 45.73 -73.98 -7.28
N ALA A 156 46.57 -72.97 -7.49
CA ALA A 156 48.02 -73.09 -7.37
C ALA A 156 48.44 -73.52 -5.96
N VAL A 157 47.92 -72.85 -4.92
CA VAL A 157 48.20 -73.19 -3.52
C VAL A 157 47.67 -74.58 -3.16
N ALA A 158 46.47 -74.95 -3.64
CA ALA A 158 45.92 -76.28 -3.40
C ALA A 158 46.75 -77.40 -4.05
N GLU A 159 47.27 -77.19 -5.26
CA GLU A 159 48.18 -78.14 -5.93
C GLU A 159 49.53 -78.27 -5.20
N GLU A 160 50.07 -77.15 -4.69
CA GLU A 160 51.31 -77.13 -3.89
C GLU A 160 51.12 -77.89 -2.57
N VAL A 161 50.08 -77.55 -1.79
CA VAL A 161 49.78 -78.22 -0.52
C VAL A 161 49.48 -79.71 -0.73
N ALA A 162 48.71 -80.07 -1.76
CA ALA A 162 48.42 -81.47 -2.06
C ALA A 162 49.69 -82.27 -2.40
N ARG A 163 50.64 -81.66 -3.12
CA ARG A 163 51.95 -82.26 -3.43
C ARG A 163 52.76 -82.51 -2.17
N GLU A 164 52.83 -81.53 -1.26
CA GLU A 164 53.53 -81.67 0.01
C GLU A 164 52.91 -82.77 0.89
N VAL A 165 51.58 -82.82 0.98
CA VAL A 165 50.86 -83.85 1.76
C VAL A 165 51.11 -85.25 1.20
N VAL A 166 51.09 -85.44 -0.13
CA VAL A 166 51.38 -86.75 -0.76
C VAL A 166 52.83 -87.18 -0.51
N ALA A 167 53.77 -86.23 -0.55
CA ALA A 167 55.18 -86.51 -0.24
C ALA A 167 55.38 -86.91 1.24
N LEU A 168 54.71 -86.24 2.18
CA LEU A 168 54.74 -86.56 3.61
C LEU A 168 54.16 -87.95 3.92
N LEU A 169 53.13 -88.38 3.18
CA LEU A 169 52.51 -89.71 3.32
C LEU A 169 53.29 -90.84 2.63
N GLY A 170 54.48 -90.54 2.07
CA GLY A 170 55.36 -91.54 1.44
C GLY A 170 54.95 -91.96 0.02
N GLY A 171 54.03 -91.23 -0.62
CA GLY A 171 53.61 -91.47 -1.99
C GLY A 171 54.53 -90.76 -3.01
N LYS A 172 54.56 -91.25 -4.26
CA LYS A 172 55.15 -90.49 -5.38
C LYS A 172 54.11 -89.49 -5.88
N ALA A 173 54.38 -88.20 -5.70
CA ALA A 173 53.52 -87.14 -6.21
C ALA A 173 53.61 -87.06 -7.75
N ASP A 174 52.64 -87.64 -8.46
CA ASP A 174 52.46 -87.39 -9.89
C ASP A 174 51.80 -86.02 -10.08
N PRO A 175 52.48 -85.03 -10.69
CA PRO A 175 51.95 -83.68 -10.87
C PRO A 175 50.65 -83.65 -11.69
N LYS A 176 50.48 -84.56 -12.65
CA LYS A 176 49.28 -84.57 -13.50
C LYS A 176 48.06 -85.08 -12.75
N ALA A 177 48.22 -86.15 -11.97
CA ALA A 177 47.12 -86.71 -11.17
C ALA A 177 46.64 -85.75 -10.08
N ILE A 178 47.57 -85.01 -9.45
CA ILE A 178 47.23 -83.99 -8.43
C ILE A 178 46.49 -82.82 -9.07
N ALA A 179 46.99 -82.30 -10.20
CA ALA A 179 46.31 -81.22 -10.92
C ALA A 179 44.89 -81.62 -11.33
N GLU A 180 44.68 -82.83 -11.90
CA GLU A 180 43.34 -83.33 -12.25
C GLU A 180 42.42 -83.47 -11.02
N ALA A 181 42.92 -84.00 -9.91
CA ALA A 181 42.13 -84.18 -8.68
C ALA A 181 41.71 -82.84 -8.04
N VAL A 182 42.64 -81.87 -7.98
CA VAL A 182 42.36 -80.51 -7.47
C VAL A 182 41.37 -79.79 -8.39
N SER A 183 41.54 -79.92 -9.70
CA SER A 183 40.63 -79.35 -10.71
C SER A 183 39.21 -79.91 -10.60
N ALA A 184 39.08 -81.22 -10.41
CA ALA A 184 37.80 -81.89 -10.24
C ALA A 184 37.08 -81.45 -8.95
N LYS A 185 37.82 -81.11 -7.88
CA LYS A 185 37.24 -80.63 -6.62
C LYS A 185 36.92 -79.15 -6.60
N ILE A 186 37.72 -78.30 -7.23
CA ILE A 186 37.46 -76.85 -7.34
C ILE A 186 36.37 -76.55 -8.38
N GLY A 187 36.31 -77.31 -9.48
CA GLY A 187 35.27 -77.16 -10.51
C GLY A 187 33.92 -77.82 -10.17
N GLY A 188 33.89 -78.70 -9.17
CA GLY A 188 32.74 -79.56 -8.86
C GLY A 188 31.65 -78.97 -7.95
N THR A 189 31.78 -77.75 -7.43
CA THR A 189 30.83 -77.15 -6.47
C THR A 189 29.80 -76.18 -7.10
N ARG A 190 29.50 -76.34 -8.40
CA ARG A 190 28.30 -75.73 -9.01
C ARG A 190 27.27 -76.83 -9.31
N ALA A 191 26.45 -77.14 -8.31
CA ALA A 191 25.10 -77.65 -8.44
C ALA A 191 24.22 -76.83 -7.49
#